data_AF-A0A2C9KKS6-F1
#
_entry.id   AF-A0A2C9KKS6-F1
#
_cell.length_a   1.000
_cell.length_b   1.000
_cell.length_c   1.000
_cell.angle_alpha   90.00
_cell.angle_beta   90.00
_cell.angle_gamma   90.00
#
_symmetry.space_group_name_H-M   'P 1'
#
loop_
_entity.id
_entity.type
_entity.pdbx_description
1 polymer ?
#
loop_
_entity_poly.entity_id
_entity_poly.type
_entity_poly.pdbx_seq_one_letter_code
_entity_poly.pdbx_strand_id
1 'polypeptide(L)'
;MSLLYRLVFTSALIPCSMCYSNGLNVDRSCTDLIPFHGVSTQRSASPYSVTFHAMSFKPGQGIAVTLKSSSAGFTGFMIQAKRSDASQSQEMLGTFSVVSNTRLACSGKALVHSNDIVKSSLTFNWIAPDTPVGNIHFR
;
A
#
# COMPACT_ATOMS: atom_id res chain seq x y z
N MET A 1 49.97 -14.21 -40.12
CA MET A 1 48.60 -13.72 -39.88
C MET A 1 47.75 -14.86 -39.36
N SER A 2 47.58 -14.98 -38.04
CA SER A 2 46.45 -15.73 -37.48
C SER A 2 45.91 -14.92 -36.29
N LEU A 3 44.61 -14.68 -36.31
CA LEU A 3 43.91 -13.75 -35.43
C LEU A 3 43.84 -14.33 -34.01
N LEU A 4 44.26 -13.53 -33.03
CA LEU A 4 43.99 -13.73 -31.60
C LEU A 4 42.50 -13.53 -31.34
N TYR A 5 41.79 -14.60 -30.97
CA TYR A 5 40.39 -14.55 -30.59
C TYR A 5 40.27 -14.01 -29.15
N ARG A 6 39.86 -12.76 -28.97
CA ARG A 6 39.54 -12.22 -27.65
C ARG A 6 38.15 -12.71 -27.24
N LEU A 7 38.10 -13.67 -26.31
CA LEU A 7 36.87 -14.02 -25.61
C LEU A 7 36.50 -12.88 -24.67
N VAL A 8 35.50 -12.07 -25.06
CA VAL A 8 34.88 -11.08 -24.19
C VAL A 8 33.77 -11.79 -23.42
N PHE A 9 34.02 -12.14 -22.16
CA PHE A 9 32.97 -12.60 -21.24
C PHE A 9 32.18 -11.39 -20.75
N THR A 10 31.08 -11.06 -21.44
CA THR A 10 30.07 -10.14 -20.90
C THR A 10 29.26 -10.88 -19.84
N SER A 11 29.66 -10.74 -18.57
CA SER A 11 28.83 -11.17 -17.44
C SER A 11 27.56 -10.32 -17.42
N ALA A 12 26.47 -10.86 -17.96
CA ALA A 12 25.16 -10.24 -17.88
C ALA A 12 24.71 -10.25 -16.41
N LEU A 13 24.76 -9.09 -15.76
CA LEU A 13 24.09 -8.86 -14.48
C LEU A 13 22.58 -8.87 -14.75
N ILE A 14 21.98 -10.06 -14.74
CA ILE A 14 20.52 -10.20 -14.79
C ILE A 14 19.99 -9.60 -13.48
N PRO A 15 19.19 -8.52 -13.51
CA PRO A 15 18.60 -7.99 -12.30
C PRO A 15 17.71 -9.07 -11.70
N CYS A 16 18.03 -9.52 -10.48
CA CYS A 16 17.17 -10.43 -9.75
C CYS A 16 15.87 -9.69 -9.42
N SER A 17 14.79 -10.02 -10.11
CA SER A 17 13.46 -9.54 -9.75
C SER A 17 13.03 -10.25 -8.48
N MET A 18 13.26 -9.61 -7.34
CA MET A 18 12.80 -10.09 -6.03
C MET A 18 11.27 -9.96 -5.99
N CYS A 19 10.54 -11.05 -6.24
CA CYS A 19 9.11 -11.13 -6.02
C CYS A 19 8.84 -11.47 -4.55
N TYR A 20 8.10 -10.62 -3.84
CA TYR A 20 7.73 -10.84 -2.44
C TYR A 20 6.24 -11.19 -2.34
N SER A 21 5.90 -12.23 -1.58
CA SER A 21 4.51 -12.60 -1.23
C SER A 21 3.94 -11.77 -0.07
N ASN A 22 4.61 -10.68 0.28
CA ASN A 22 4.25 -9.79 1.37
C ASN A 22 4.66 -8.35 1.06
N GLY A 23 4.09 -7.40 1.80
CA GLY A 23 4.39 -5.97 1.67
C GLY A 23 5.71 -5.53 2.31
N LEU A 24 6.78 -6.33 2.23
CA LEU A 24 8.13 -5.87 2.58
C LEU A 24 8.70 -4.99 1.46
N ASN A 25 9.52 -4.00 1.83
CA ASN A 25 10.24 -3.13 0.90
C ASN A 25 9.34 -2.31 -0.06
N VAL A 26 8.11 -2.01 0.37
CA VAL A 26 7.13 -1.22 -0.39
C VAL A 26 7.24 0.28 -0.16
N ASP A 27 8.25 0.75 0.58
CA ASP A 27 8.34 2.15 0.99
C ASP A 27 8.52 3.12 -0.20
N ARG A 28 9.03 2.63 -1.34
CA ARG A 28 9.07 3.40 -2.60
C ARG A 28 7.68 3.82 -3.08
N SER A 29 6.64 3.06 -2.74
CA SER A 29 5.25 3.30 -3.13
C SER A 29 4.51 4.21 -2.15
N CYS A 30 5.13 4.67 -1.06
CA CYS A 30 4.42 5.45 -0.03
C CYS A 30 3.84 6.76 -0.55
N THR A 31 4.52 7.41 -1.48
CA THR A 31 4.07 8.69 -2.01
C THR A 31 2.91 8.49 -2.97
N ASP A 32 3.04 7.65 -3.99
CA ASP A 32 2.11 7.58 -5.12
C ASP A 32 1.15 6.38 -5.09
N LEU A 33 1.37 5.43 -4.18
CA LEU A 33 0.69 4.12 -4.11
C LEU A 33 0.87 3.27 -5.37
N ILE A 34 1.94 3.49 -6.14
CA ILE A 34 2.26 2.71 -7.33
C ILE A 34 3.03 1.45 -6.90
N PRO A 35 2.50 0.24 -7.12
CA PRO A 35 3.13 -0.99 -6.63
C PRO A 35 4.26 -1.53 -7.54
N PHE A 36 4.54 -0.88 -8.67
CA PHE A 36 5.59 -1.25 -9.63
C PHE A 36 5.49 -2.69 -10.18
N HIS A 37 4.28 -3.26 -10.26
CA HIS A 37 4.03 -4.60 -10.81
C HIS A 37 3.94 -4.67 -12.35
N GLY A 38 4.31 -3.59 -13.06
CA GLY A 38 4.33 -3.57 -14.53
C GLY A 38 2.97 -3.66 -15.23
N VAL A 39 1.87 -3.61 -14.48
CA VAL A 39 0.50 -3.58 -15.01
C VAL A 39 -0.04 -2.16 -15.04
N SER A 40 -0.88 -1.86 -16.03
CA SER A 40 -1.54 -0.56 -16.13
C SER A 40 -2.57 -0.37 -15.01
N THR A 41 -2.82 0.90 -14.68
CA THR A 41 -3.83 1.25 -13.68
C THR A 41 -5.21 0.79 -14.14
N GLN A 42 -6.01 0.28 -13.19
CA GLN A 42 -7.38 -0.10 -13.46
C GLN A 42 -8.20 1.15 -13.84
N ARG A 43 -8.99 1.04 -14.92
CA ARG A 43 -9.88 2.11 -15.41
C ARG A 43 -11.37 1.83 -15.22
N SER A 44 -11.73 0.58 -14.91
CA SER A 44 -13.09 0.18 -14.56
C SER A 44 -13.38 0.41 -13.08
N ALA A 45 -14.66 0.33 -12.70
CA ALA A 45 -15.08 0.39 -11.30
C ALA A 45 -14.30 -0.60 -10.43
N SER A 46 -13.79 -0.12 -9.29
CA SER A 46 -13.06 -0.96 -8.33
C SER A 46 -13.96 -2.08 -7.81
N PRO A 47 -13.49 -3.36 -7.82
CA PRO A 47 -14.19 -4.45 -7.14
C PRO A 47 -13.95 -4.44 -5.62
N TYR A 48 -13.27 -3.42 -5.09
CA TYR A 48 -12.96 -3.24 -3.68
C TYR A 48 -13.55 -1.94 -3.15
N SER A 49 -14.03 -1.97 -1.92
CA SER A 49 -14.56 -0.80 -1.21
C SER A 49 -13.91 -0.63 0.16
N VAL A 50 -13.80 0.63 0.58
CA VAL A 50 -13.39 1.01 1.93
C VAL A 50 -14.59 1.63 2.63
N THR A 51 -14.97 1.10 3.78
CA THR A 51 -16.06 1.61 4.61
C THR A 51 -15.57 1.95 6.01
N PHE A 52 -16.30 2.83 6.68
CA PHE A 52 -15.93 3.39 7.98
C PHE A 52 -17.06 3.17 8.98
N HIS A 53 -16.70 2.86 10.23
CA HIS A 53 -17.68 2.82 11.31
C HIS A 53 -18.25 4.22 11.63
N ALA A 54 -17.46 5.28 11.40
CA ALA A 54 -17.92 6.66 11.52
C ALA A 54 -17.29 7.53 10.42
N MET A 55 -18.06 8.51 9.92
CA MET A 55 -17.65 9.44 8.87
C MET A 55 -16.96 10.70 9.42
N SER A 56 -16.81 10.81 10.73
CA SER A 56 -16.12 11.90 11.42
C SER A 56 -15.30 11.34 12.58
N PHE A 57 -14.26 12.09 12.96
CA PHE A 57 -13.33 11.72 14.01
C PHE A 57 -12.89 12.94 14.83
N LYS A 58 -12.48 12.69 16.06
CA LYS A 58 -11.76 13.64 16.92
C LYS A 58 -10.25 13.35 16.85
N PRO A 59 -9.40 14.32 17.22
CA PRO A 59 -7.98 14.05 17.37
C PRO A 59 -7.72 12.86 18.32
N GLY A 60 -6.77 12.00 17.96
CA GLY A 60 -6.42 10.77 18.69
C GLY A 60 -7.47 9.64 18.63
N GLN A 61 -8.62 9.84 17.98
CA GLN A 61 -9.68 8.84 17.93
C GLN A 61 -9.32 7.67 17.00
N GLY A 62 -9.59 6.45 17.47
CA GLY A 62 -9.63 5.26 16.63
C GLY A 62 -10.92 5.16 15.82
N ILE A 63 -10.80 4.96 14.50
CA ILE A 63 -11.90 4.63 13.60
C ILE A 63 -11.67 3.25 13.00
N ALA A 64 -12.64 2.36 13.16
CA ALA A 64 -12.64 1.09 12.45
C ALA A 64 -12.91 1.32 10.96
N VAL A 65 -11.98 0.82 10.14
CA VAL A 65 -11.99 0.88 8.67
C VAL A 65 -12.08 -0.55 8.15
N THR A 66 -12.94 -0.80 7.17
CA THR A 66 -13.11 -2.11 6.54
C THR A 66 -12.79 -2.04 5.06
N LEU A 67 -11.83 -2.85 4.61
CA LEU A 67 -11.56 -3.12 3.20
C LEU A 67 -12.30 -4.40 2.79
N LYS A 68 -13.14 -4.32 1.76
CA LYS A 68 -13.98 -5.43 1.32
C LYS A 68 -13.85 -5.67 -0.18
N SER A 69 -13.85 -6.93 -0.59
CA SER A 69 -14.01 -7.34 -2.00
C SER A 69 -15.46 -7.71 -2.30
N SER A 70 -15.95 -7.34 -3.48
CA SER A 70 -17.23 -7.81 -4.02
C SER A 70 -17.11 -9.07 -4.89
N SER A 71 -15.90 -9.63 -5.04
CA SER A 71 -15.61 -10.77 -5.92
C SER A 71 -14.75 -11.84 -5.21
N ALA A 72 -13.65 -12.28 -5.82
CA ALA A 72 -12.83 -13.42 -5.37
C ALA A 72 -11.90 -13.12 -4.17
N GLY A 73 -11.96 -11.92 -3.59
CA GLY A 73 -11.05 -11.47 -2.54
C GLY A 73 -9.80 -10.77 -3.05
N PHE A 74 -8.88 -10.45 -2.14
CA PHE A 74 -7.58 -9.82 -2.42
C PHE A 74 -6.46 -10.49 -1.60
N THR A 75 -5.26 -10.56 -2.18
CA THR A 75 -4.06 -11.09 -1.52
C THR A 75 -3.15 -9.97 -1.03
N GLY A 76 -2.95 -8.95 -1.88
CA GLY A 76 -2.17 -7.75 -1.60
C GLY A 76 -3.03 -6.49 -1.45
N PHE A 77 -2.56 -5.58 -0.60
CA PHE A 77 -3.08 -4.21 -0.49
C PHE A 77 -2.01 -3.29 0.14
N MET A 78 -2.18 -1.99 -0.10
CA MET A 78 -1.59 -0.89 0.67
C MET A 78 -2.69 0.15 0.87
N ILE A 79 -2.87 0.64 2.09
CA ILE A 79 -3.88 1.66 2.41
C ILE A 79 -3.28 2.78 3.25
N GLN A 80 -3.66 4.02 2.92
CA GLN A 80 -3.24 5.24 3.60
C GLN A 80 -4.42 6.18 3.80
N ALA A 81 -4.37 6.98 4.86
CA ALA A 81 -5.23 8.16 5.01
C ALA A 81 -4.43 9.40 4.55
N LYS A 82 -4.96 10.14 3.58
CA LYS A 82 -4.33 11.34 3.03
C LYS A 82 -5.20 12.57 3.25
N ARG A 83 -4.57 13.75 3.37
CA ARG A 83 -5.33 15.00 3.46
C ARG A 83 -6.16 15.21 2.18
N SER A 84 -7.39 15.67 2.33
CA SER A 84 -8.28 15.97 1.19
C SER A 84 -7.98 17.31 0.51
N ASP A 85 -7.20 18.17 1.15
CA ASP A 85 -6.65 19.39 0.53
C ASP A 85 -5.67 19.00 -0.59
N ALA A 86 -5.99 19.43 -1.82
CA ALA A 86 -5.19 19.12 -3.01
C ALA A 86 -3.74 19.60 -2.89
N SER A 87 -3.50 20.73 -2.21
CA SER A 87 -2.15 21.28 -2.01
C SER A 87 -1.26 20.40 -1.11
N GLN A 88 -1.89 19.54 -0.31
CA GLN A 88 -1.25 18.65 0.67
C GLN A 88 -1.63 17.19 0.44
N SER A 89 -2.02 16.85 -0.79
CA SER A 89 -2.57 15.54 -1.16
C SER A 89 -1.61 14.35 -0.96
N GLN A 90 -0.32 14.61 -0.71
CA GLN A 90 0.70 13.59 -0.44
C GLN A 90 0.94 13.38 1.06
N GLU A 91 0.40 14.24 1.92
CA GLU A 91 0.56 14.11 3.37
C GLU A 91 -0.24 12.91 3.88
N MET A 92 0.47 11.97 4.51
CA MET A 92 -0.11 10.77 5.11
C MET A 92 -0.39 11.02 6.60
N LEU A 93 -1.62 10.76 7.02
CA LEU A 93 -2.16 11.17 8.30
C LEU A 93 -2.54 9.98 9.19
N GLY A 94 -2.37 10.16 10.49
CA GLY A 94 -2.68 9.16 11.51
C GLY A 94 -1.72 7.97 11.47
N THR A 95 -2.14 6.87 12.10
CA THR A 95 -1.42 5.59 12.13
C THR A 95 -2.41 4.43 12.10
N PHE A 96 -1.92 3.21 11.89
CA PHE A 96 -2.74 2.02 11.78
C PHE A 96 -2.41 1.01 12.88
N SER A 97 -3.44 0.27 13.31
CA SER A 97 -3.24 -0.93 14.12
C SER A 97 -2.95 -2.14 13.22
N VAL A 98 -2.03 -2.99 13.67
CA VAL A 98 -1.75 -4.27 13.01
C VAL A 98 -2.81 -5.29 13.44
N VAL A 99 -3.31 -6.04 12.47
CA VAL A 99 -4.24 -7.15 12.66
C VAL A 99 -3.69 -8.38 11.94
N SER A 100 -4.37 -9.52 12.01
CA SER A 100 -3.92 -10.73 11.33
C SER A 100 -3.67 -10.48 9.84
N ASN A 101 -2.53 -10.99 9.34
CA ASN A 101 -2.12 -10.91 7.93
C ASN A 101 -1.80 -9.49 7.43
N THR A 102 -1.49 -8.55 8.34
CA THR A 102 -1.09 -7.18 7.99
C THR A 102 0.22 -6.77 8.66
N ARG A 103 0.82 -5.69 8.18
CA ARG A 103 2.01 -5.06 8.76
C ARG A 103 2.02 -3.57 8.44
N LEU A 104 2.81 -2.81 9.20
CA LEU A 104 3.04 -1.38 8.93
C LEU A 104 4.07 -1.18 7.82
N ALA A 105 3.86 -0.12 7.04
CA ALA A 105 4.81 0.44 6.07
C ALA A 105 4.79 1.98 6.17
N CYS A 106 5.65 2.67 5.41
CA CYS A 106 5.66 4.14 5.34
C CYS A 106 5.80 4.78 6.73
N SER A 107 6.71 4.27 7.57
CA SER A 107 6.89 4.75 8.95
C SER A 107 5.59 4.72 9.78
N GLY A 108 4.76 3.70 9.59
CA GLY A 108 3.48 3.54 10.29
C GLY A 108 2.31 4.32 9.68
N LYS A 109 2.54 5.00 8.55
CA LYS A 109 1.53 5.79 7.83
C LYS A 109 0.78 4.99 6.75
N ALA A 110 1.11 3.73 6.57
CA ALA A 110 0.37 2.80 5.74
C ALA A 110 0.21 1.44 6.41
N LEU A 111 -0.87 0.75 6.08
CA LEU A 111 -1.07 -0.66 6.39
C LEU A 111 -0.99 -1.48 5.10
N VAL A 112 -0.25 -2.59 5.14
CA VAL A 112 -0.06 -3.49 4.00
C VAL A 112 -0.25 -4.94 4.40
N HIS A 113 -0.42 -5.82 3.42
CA HIS A 113 -0.45 -7.27 3.65
C HIS A 113 0.90 -7.81 4.17
N SER A 114 0.87 -8.79 5.09
CA SER A 114 2.07 -9.48 5.57
C SER A 114 2.28 -10.87 4.97
N ASN A 115 1.31 -11.36 4.20
CA ASN A 115 1.34 -12.62 3.45
C ASN A 115 0.30 -12.58 2.31
N ASP A 116 0.29 -13.62 1.50
CA ASP A 116 -0.53 -13.81 0.31
C ASP A 116 -1.86 -14.55 0.59
N ILE A 117 -2.22 -14.76 1.86
CA ILE A 117 -3.49 -15.40 2.22
C ILE A 117 -4.64 -14.53 1.70
N VAL A 118 -5.57 -15.14 0.96
CA VAL A 118 -6.74 -14.45 0.38
C VAL A 118 -7.66 -13.91 1.47
N LYS A 119 -8.12 -12.68 1.29
CA LYS A 119 -9.02 -11.96 2.21
C LYS A 119 -10.25 -11.49 1.42
N SER A 120 -11.45 -11.79 1.90
CA SER A 120 -12.70 -11.22 1.35
C SER A 120 -13.06 -9.91 2.04
N SER A 121 -12.70 -9.77 3.31
CA SER A 121 -12.91 -8.60 4.15
C SER A 121 -11.77 -8.49 5.16
N LEU A 122 -11.38 -7.26 5.49
CA LEU A 122 -10.36 -6.95 6.50
C LEU A 122 -10.76 -5.68 7.24
N THR A 123 -10.94 -5.76 8.55
CA THR A 123 -11.23 -4.61 9.41
C THR A 123 -10.03 -4.32 10.31
N PHE A 124 -9.62 -3.07 10.37
CA PHE A 124 -8.53 -2.58 11.22
C PHE A 124 -8.87 -1.20 11.76
N ASN A 125 -8.17 -0.77 12.81
CA ASN A 125 -8.33 0.58 13.36
C ASN A 125 -7.31 1.54 12.74
N TRP A 126 -7.77 2.69 12.24
CA TRP A 126 -6.95 3.86 11.94
C TRP A 126 -7.08 4.86 13.10
N ILE A 127 -5.95 5.39 13.57
CA ILE A 127 -5.89 6.32 14.69
C ILE A 127 -5.61 7.71 14.14
N ALA A 128 -6.54 8.63 14.36
CA ALA A 128 -6.40 10.01 13.93
C ALA A 128 -5.20 10.69 14.60
N PRO A 129 -4.53 11.66 13.94
CA PRO A 129 -3.52 12.51 14.59
C PRO A 129 -4.05 13.17 15.87
N ASP A 130 -3.17 13.48 16.81
CA ASP A 130 -3.54 14.17 18.06
C ASP A 130 -3.86 15.67 17.85
N THR A 131 -3.67 16.18 16.63
CA THR A 131 -4.03 17.54 16.23
C THR A 131 -5.13 17.54 15.15
N PRO A 132 -5.95 18.59 15.07
CA PRO A 132 -6.93 18.74 13.99
C PRO A 132 -6.26 18.81 12.61
N VAL A 133 -6.70 17.96 11.69
CA VAL A 133 -6.17 17.89 10.31
C VAL A 133 -7.22 18.12 9.23
N GLY A 134 -8.46 18.42 9.62
CA GLY A 134 -9.57 18.60 8.68
C GLY A 134 -9.93 17.31 7.96
N ASN A 135 -10.46 17.46 6.74
CA ASN A 135 -10.96 16.33 5.96
C ASN A 135 -9.81 15.49 5.39
N ILE A 136 -10.02 14.17 5.43
CA ILE A 136 -9.11 13.18 4.87
C ILE A 136 -9.86 12.26 3.91
N HIS A 137 -9.12 11.51 3.11
CA HIS A 137 -9.64 10.43 2.31
C HIS A 137 -8.69 9.24 2.40
N PHE A 138 -9.23 8.03 2.26
CA PHE A 138 -8.42 6.82 2.20
C PHE A 138 -8.11 6.48 0.74
N ARG A 139 -6.89 6.00 0.51
CA ARG A 139 -6.44 5.46 -0.78
C ARG A 139 -5.77 4.12 -0.57
#